data_AF-A0A146LX75-F1
#
_entry.id   AF-A0A146LX75-F1
#
_cell.length_a   1.000
_cell.length_b   1.000
_cell.length_c   1.000
_cell.angle_alpha   90.00
_cell.angle_beta   90.00
_cell.angle_gamma   90.00
#
_symmetry.space_group_name_H-M   'P 1'
#
loop_
_entity.id
_entity.type
_entity.pdbx_description
1 polymer ?
#
loop_
_entity_poly.entity_id
_entity_poly.type
_entity_poly.pdbx_seq_one_letter_code
_entity_poly.pdbx_strand_id
1 'polypeptide(L)'
;MQENYLLCSPCSQTHRSSFESFVQASEYFSQGDELYTHIQREQEYSCLPMHACLSTVLPGSLFAGIRARINFPSALGKFSTTRKNATLLNELRYILSVETGLQGTMACVAEYIPSLLMQLRCISNADPDLLKHQLGSFMNLYGFTREDVDILTNDVCKDFYSNLRSKLSKISAAVFKSIPIHVKVPHNRAEGAVGVSGRATKGALGDAAEDTEVSPSDASPSDVNSMSVAEELFLL
;
A
#
# COMPACT_ATOMS: atom_id res chain seq x y z
N MET A 1 21.36 -2.00 10.97
CA MET A 1 22.14 -0.77 10.67
C MET A 1 21.31 0.32 10.01
N GLN A 2 20.50 0.02 9.00
CA GLN A 2 19.77 0.99 8.16
C GLN A 2 18.92 2.06 8.89
N GLU A 3 18.28 1.79 10.03
CA GLU A 3 17.49 2.83 10.72
C GLU A 3 18.39 3.88 11.41
N ASN A 4 19.62 3.49 11.77
CA ASN A 4 20.47 4.26 12.68
C ASN A 4 21.73 4.84 12.03
N TYR A 5 22.05 4.50 10.77
CA TYR A 5 23.30 4.97 10.15
C TYR A 5 23.34 6.50 10.02
N LEU A 6 22.20 7.16 9.78
CA LEU A 6 22.09 8.62 9.74
C LEU A 6 22.38 9.29 11.09
N LEU A 7 22.26 8.55 12.19
CA LEU A 7 22.57 9.03 13.54
C LEU A 7 24.05 8.87 13.88
N CYS A 8 24.85 8.25 13.00
CA CYS A 8 26.26 8.03 13.24
C CYS A 8 27.13 9.19 12.73
N SER A 9 28.25 9.42 13.41
CA SER A 9 29.32 10.29 12.91
C SER A 9 30.20 9.51 11.93
N PRO A 10 30.41 10.00 10.69
CA PRO A 10 31.34 9.39 9.75
C PRO A 10 32.78 9.51 10.26
N CYS A 11 33.64 8.57 9.83
CA CYS A 11 35.07 8.59 10.14
C CYS A 11 35.81 9.78 9.50
N SER A 12 35.22 10.37 8.45
CA SER A 12 35.84 11.45 7.68
C SER A 12 35.74 12.81 8.38
N GLN A 13 36.80 13.63 8.30
CA GLN A 13 36.89 14.91 9.02
C GLN A 13 36.18 16.08 8.32
N THR A 14 35.88 15.98 7.03
CA THR A 14 35.26 17.08 6.24
C THR A 14 33.76 16.83 6.03
N HIS A 15 32.95 17.89 5.96
CA HIS A 15 31.52 17.78 5.68
C HIS A 15 31.19 17.13 4.32
N ARG A 16 32.01 17.38 3.29
CA ARG A 16 31.80 16.79 1.95
C ARG A 16 32.05 15.28 1.94
N SER A 17 33.18 14.86 2.50
CA SER A 17 33.50 13.44 2.67
C SER A 17 32.53 12.71 3.61
N SER A 18 31.90 13.45 4.53
CA SER A 18 30.87 12.92 5.42
C SER A 18 29.61 12.53 4.63
N PHE A 19 29.18 13.37 3.69
CA PHE A 19 28.05 13.07 2.82
C PHE A 19 28.35 11.89 1.87
N GLU A 20 29.55 11.86 1.29
CA GLU A 20 30.01 10.73 0.46
C GLU A 20 29.95 9.40 1.22
N SER A 21 30.31 9.39 2.51
CA SER A 21 30.20 8.19 3.36
C SER A 21 28.74 7.73 3.53
N PHE A 22 27.78 8.66 3.62
CA PHE A 22 26.35 8.31 3.69
C PHE A 22 25.82 7.77 2.37
N VAL A 23 26.23 8.36 1.25
CA VAL A 23 25.87 7.89 -0.10
C VAL A 23 26.38 6.46 -0.29
N GLN A 24 27.65 6.23 -0.01
CA GLN A 24 28.27 4.91 -0.13
C GLN A 24 27.61 3.86 0.77
N ALA A 25 27.26 4.24 2.01
CA ALA A 25 26.51 3.35 2.90
C ALA A 25 25.11 3.02 2.35
N SER A 26 24.43 4.00 1.72
CA SER A 26 23.13 3.79 1.08
C SER A 26 23.22 2.82 -0.10
N GLU A 27 24.27 2.94 -0.93
CA GLU A 27 24.52 2.01 -2.04
C GLU A 27 24.73 0.58 -1.54
N TYR A 28 25.52 0.39 -0.47
CA TYR A 28 25.68 -0.93 0.14
C TYR A 28 24.38 -1.52 0.68
N PHE A 29 23.49 -0.71 1.27
CA PHE A 29 22.18 -1.18 1.69
C PHE A 29 21.31 -1.60 0.51
N SER A 30 21.34 -0.85 -0.61
CA SER A 30 20.59 -1.19 -1.82
C SER A 30 21.04 -2.53 -2.39
N GLN A 31 22.35 -2.71 -2.57
CA GLN A 31 22.93 -3.98 -3.04
C GLN A 31 22.65 -5.13 -2.06
N GLY A 32 22.68 -4.85 -0.76
CA GLY A 32 22.33 -5.80 0.28
C GLY A 32 20.87 -6.27 0.18
N ASP A 33 19.93 -5.37 -0.12
CA ASP A 33 18.49 -5.67 -0.24
C ASP A 33 18.17 -6.46 -1.52
N GLU A 34 18.86 -6.17 -2.63
CA GLU A 34 18.79 -6.96 -3.86
C GLU A 34 19.24 -8.41 -3.61
N LEU A 35 20.42 -8.59 -2.97
CA LEU A 35 20.90 -9.92 -2.59
C LEU A 35 19.96 -10.61 -1.59
N TYR A 36 19.38 -9.88 -0.64
CA TYR A 36 18.43 -10.44 0.30
C TYR A 36 17.17 -10.96 -0.40
N THR A 37 16.66 -10.20 -1.36
CA THR A 37 15.53 -10.60 -2.20
C THR A 37 15.87 -11.85 -3.01
N HIS A 38 17.09 -11.93 -3.55
CA HIS A 38 17.59 -13.11 -4.25
C HIS A 38 17.66 -14.35 -3.33
N ILE A 39 18.25 -14.20 -2.13
CA ILE A 39 18.34 -15.27 -1.12
C ILE A 39 16.96 -15.80 -0.76
N GLN A 40 15.97 -14.92 -0.59
CA GLN A 40 14.60 -15.36 -0.29
C GLN A 40 13.92 -16.07 -1.46
N ARG A 41 14.15 -15.61 -2.69
CA ARG A 41 13.55 -16.20 -3.90
C ARG A 41 14.13 -17.56 -4.24
N GLU A 42 15.45 -17.67 -4.25
CA GLU A 42 16.16 -18.89 -4.67
C GLU A 42 16.50 -19.83 -3.50
N GLN A 43 16.28 -19.38 -2.27
CA GLN A 43 16.64 -20.11 -1.04
C GLN A 43 18.14 -20.43 -0.94
N GLU A 44 18.99 -19.65 -1.60
CA GLU A 44 20.44 -19.82 -1.58
C GLU A 44 21.07 -19.12 -0.36
N TYR A 45 21.15 -19.83 0.76
CA TYR A 45 21.75 -19.31 2.00
C TYR A 45 23.29 -19.29 1.99
N SER A 46 23.93 -19.76 0.92
CA SER A 46 25.39 -19.69 0.73
C SER A 46 25.89 -18.24 0.68
N CYS A 47 25.05 -17.31 0.20
CA CYS A 47 25.35 -15.89 0.02
C CYS A 47 25.09 -15.03 1.26
N LEU A 48 24.59 -15.61 2.36
CA LEU A 48 24.39 -14.90 3.63
C LEU A 48 25.64 -14.15 4.14
N PRO A 49 26.87 -14.70 4.05
CA PRO A 49 28.07 -13.97 4.47
C PRO A 49 28.28 -12.69 3.66
N MET A 50 28.02 -12.73 2.35
CA MET A 50 28.12 -11.54 1.48
C MET A 50 27.07 -10.50 1.85
N HIS A 51 25.82 -10.93 2.08
CA HIS A 51 24.76 -10.05 2.56
C HIS A 51 25.10 -9.42 3.93
N ALA A 52 25.70 -10.19 4.85
CA ALA A 52 26.15 -9.67 6.14
C ALA A 52 27.24 -8.61 5.97
N CYS A 53 28.20 -8.81 5.07
CA CYS A 53 29.23 -7.81 4.75
C CYS A 53 28.62 -6.50 4.25
N LEU A 54 27.69 -6.56 3.29
CA LEU A 54 27.05 -5.38 2.70
C LEU A 54 26.09 -4.65 3.65
N SER A 55 25.33 -5.39 4.45
CA SER A 55 24.33 -4.80 5.35
C SER A 55 24.90 -4.32 6.69
N THR A 56 26.06 -4.83 7.13
CA THR A 56 26.60 -4.52 8.47
C THR A 56 28.05 -4.07 8.48
N VAL A 57 28.97 -4.83 7.88
CA VAL A 57 30.42 -4.62 8.01
C VAL A 57 30.88 -3.40 7.22
N LEU A 58 30.47 -3.30 5.96
CA LEU A 58 30.86 -2.21 5.06
C LEU A 58 30.28 -0.87 5.50
N PRO A 59 28.98 -0.74 5.82
CA PRO A 59 28.46 0.49 6.44
C PRO A 59 29.14 0.77 7.78
N GLY A 60 29.42 -0.26 8.58
CA GLY A 60 30.07 -0.12 9.88
C GLY A 60 31.48 0.47 9.82
N SER A 61 32.26 0.18 8.77
CA SER A 61 33.62 0.71 8.61
C SER A 61 33.65 2.20 8.25
N LEU A 62 32.57 2.72 7.67
CA LEU A 62 32.44 4.13 7.27
C LEU A 62 32.12 5.07 8.45
N PHE A 63 31.57 4.53 9.54
CA PHE A 63 31.11 5.32 10.69
C PHE A 63 31.90 5.01 11.98
N ALA A 64 32.41 6.04 12.65
CA ALA A 64 33.29 5.90 13.83
C ALA A 64 32.56 5.94 15.18
N GLY A 65 31.28 6.36 15.21
CA GLY A 65 30.54 6.47 16.46
C GLY A 65 29.08 6.88 16.29
N ILE A 66 28.29 6.73 17.36
CA ILE A 66 26.84 7.01 17.36
C ILE A 66 26.60 8.35 18.09
N ARG A 67 25.88 9.28 17.46
CA ARG A 67 25.57 10.60 18.05
C ARG A 67 24.36 10.58 18.99
N ALA A 68 23.43 9.66 18.76
CA ALA A 68 22.16 9.59 19.47
C ALA A 68 21.90 8.18 20.05
N ARG A 69 20.74 7.97 20.67
CA ARG A 69 20.32 6.63 21.08
C ARG A 69 19.98 5.79 19.85
N ILE A 70 20.25 4.49 19.95
CA ILE A 70 19.89 3.52 18.91
C ILE A 70 18.37 3.33 18.95
N ASN A 71 17.72 3.64 17.84
CA ASN A 71 16.30 3.42 17.64
C ASN A 71 16.04 2.01 17.13
N PHE A 72 14.92 1.44 17.54
CA PHE A 72 14.43 0.20 16.96
C PHE A 72 14.01 0.43 15.50
N PRO A 73 14.19 -0.55 14.59
CA PRO A 73 13.76 -0.42 13.19
C PRO A 73 12.27 -0.11 13.08
N SER A 74 11.92 1.10 12.61
CA SER A 74 10.51 1.50 12.42
C SER A 74 9.85 0.78 11.24
N ALA A 75 10.65 0.19 10.35
CA ALA A 75 10.21 -0.51 9.15
C ALA A 75 9.16 -1.60 9.42
N LEU A 76 9.31 -2.40 10.49
CA LEU A 76 8.34 -3.46 10.82
C LEU A 76 6.94 -2.92 11.14
N GLY A 77 6.89 -1.81 11.88
CA GLY A 77 5.63 -1.12 12.17
C GLY A 77 5.01 -0.57 10.88
N LYS A 78 5.84 0.07 10.05
CA LYS A 78 5.43 0.60 8.74
C LYS A 78 4.89 -0.49 7.83
N PHE A 79 5.53 -1.66 7.74
CA PHE A 79 5.05 -2.78 6.93
C PHE A 79 3.69 -3.29 7.41
N SER A 80 3.45 -3.36 8.72
CA SER A 80 2.13 -3.71 9.25
C SER A 80 1.07 -2.70 8.85
N THR A 81 1.36 -1.40 9.01
CA THR A 81 0.42 -0.35 8.61
C THR A 81 0.18 -0.32 7.11
N THR A 82 1.21 -0.51 6.29
CA THR A 82 1.09 -0.57 4.82
C THR A 82 0.23 -1.75 4.40
N ARG A 83 0.40 -2.93 5.01
CA ARG A 83 -0.42 -4.10 4.70
C ARG A 83 -1.89 -3.88 5.05
N LYS A 84 -2.18 -3.30 6.22
CA LYS A 84 -3.55 -2.95 6.61
C LYS A 84 -4.19 -1.97 5.63
N ASN A 85 -3.45 -0.91 5.27
CA ASN A 85 -3.93 0.08 4.32
C ASN A 85 -4.15 -0.53 2.92
N ALA A 86 -3.28 -1.44 2.48
CA ALA A 86 -3.45 -2.15 1.21
C ALA A 86 -4.69 -3.05 1.21
N THR A 87 -5.00 -3.73 2.32
CA THR A 87 -6.26 -4.48 2.47
C THR A 87 -7.47 -3.57 2.35
N LEU A 88 -7.50 -2.45 3.10
CA LEU A 88 -8.61 -1.48 3.05
C LEU A 88 -8.80 -0.87 1.66
N LEU A 89 -7.70 -0.53 0.99
CA LEU A 89 -7.71 -0.01 -0.38
C LEU A 89 -8.27 -1.05 -1.36
N ASN A 90 -7.90 -2.33 -1.21
CA ASN A 90 -8.43 -3.39 -2.05
C ASN A 90 -9.94 -3.60 -1.85
N GLU A 91 -10.43 -3.50 -0.61
CA GLU A 91 -11.86 -3.55 -0.30
C GLU A 91 -12.61 -2.37 -0.95
N LEU A 92 -12.10 -1.15 -0.79
CA LEU A 92 -12.67 0.04 -1.45
C LEU A 92 -12.65 -0.07 -2.97
N ARG A 93 -11.53 -0.53 -3.55
CA ARG A 93 -11.39 -0.75 -4.98
C ARG A 93 -12.42 -1.76 -5.48
N TYR A 94 -12.65 -2.83 -4.75
CA TYR A 94 -13.62 -3.86 -5.13
C TYR A 94 -15.04 -3.30 -5.23
N ILE A 95 -15.44 -2.45 -4.28
CA ILE A 95 -16.75 -1.76 -4.31
C ILE A 95 -16.82 -0.79 -5.48
N LEU A 96 -15.80 0.05 -5.65
CA LEU A 96 -15.73 1.03 -6.74
C LEU A 96 -15.69 0.40 -8.13
N SER A 97 -15.06 -0.77 -8.27
CA SER A 97 -14.94 -1.49 -9.53
C SER A 97 -16.30 -1.85 -10.13
N VAL A 98 -17.37 -1.97 -9.32
CA VAL A 98 -18.73 -2.26 -9.80
C VAL A 98 -19.26 -1.14 -10.67
N GLU A 99 -19.03 0.11 -10.26
CA GLU A 99 -19.57 1.30 -10.94
C GLU A 99 -18.62 1.86 -11.98
N THR A 100 -17.31 1.79 -11.71
CA THR A 100 -16.29 2.52 -12.47
C THR A 100 -15.49 1.60 -13.40
N GLY A 101 -15.68 0.28 -13.30
CA GLY A 101 -14.92 -0.70 -14.09
C GLY A 101 -13.42 -0.70 -13.81
N LEU A 102 -13.01 -0.18 -12.64
CA LEU A 102 -11.61 0.09 -12.34
C LEU A 102 -10.73 -1.16 -12.31
N GLN A 103 -9.64 -1.12 -13.06
CA GLN A 103 -8.61 -2.15 -13.02
C GLN A 103 -7.33 -1.57 -12.40
N GLY A 104 -6.87 -2.17 -11.30
CA GLY A 104 -5.62 -1.79 -10.63
C GLY A 104 -5.78 -0.93 -9.38
N THR A 105 -4.88 -1.14 -8.41
CA THR A 105 -4.85 -0.38 -7.14
C THR A 105 -4.30 1.03 -7.32
N MET A 106 -3.31 1.24 -8.20
CA MET A 106 -2.65 2.54 -8.36
C MET A 106 -3.57 3.58 -8.99
N ALA A 107 -4.35 3.20 -10.01
CA ALA A 107 -5.37 4.08 -10.60
C ALA A 107 -6.42 4.52 -9.57
N CYS A 108 -6.79 3.62 -8.65
CA CYS A 108 -7.74 3.91 -7.58
C CYS A 108 -7.21 5.02 -6.66
N VAL A 109 -5.96 4.89 -6.23
CA VAL A 109 -5.30 5.84 -5.33
C VAL A 109 -5.08 7.19 -6.00
N ALA A 110 -4.61 7.21 -7.25
CA ALA A 110 -4.22 8.43 -7.93
C ALA A 110 -5.43 9.27 -8.40
N GLU A 111 -6.48 8.64 -8.92
CA GLU A 111 -7.57 9.35 -9.62
C GLU A 111 -8.86 9.39 -8.81
N TYR A 112 -9.26 8.25 -8.25
CA TYR A 112 -10.61 8.08 -7.66
C TYR A 112 -10.67 8.57 -6.23
N ILE A 113 -9.75 8.12 -5.37
CA ILE A 113 -9.70 8.52 -3.97
C ILE A 113 -9.70 10.05 -3.79
N PRO A 114 -8.82 10.84 -4.46
CA PRO A 114 -8.85 12.30 -4.30
C PRO A 114 -10.14 12.93 -4.81
N SER A 115 -10.72 12.42 -5.89
CA SER A 115 -11.99 12.91 -6.45
C SER A 115 -13.17 12.68 -5.50
N LEU A 116 -13.27 11.48 -4.92
CA LEU A 116 -14.29 11.11 -3.93
C LEU A 116 -14.16 11.97 -2.66
N LEU A 117 -12.92 12.20 -2.22
CA LEU A 117 -12.64 13.02 -1.05
C LEU A 117 -12.98 14.50 -1.29
N MET A 118 -12.75 15.02 -2.50
CA MET A 118 -13.19 16.36 -2.87
C MET A 118 -14.72 16.46 -2.84
N GLN A 119 -15.43 15.46 -3.38
CA GLN A 119 -16.90 15.40 -3.32
C GLN A 119 -17.41 15.37 -1.87
N LEU A 120 -16.84 14.51 -1.01
CA LEU A 120 -17.19 14.45 0.42
C LEU A 120 -16.90 15.76 1.15
N ARG A 121 -15.83 16.47 0.78
CA ARG A 121 -15.51 17.79 1.31
C ARG A 121 -16.57 18.83 0.95
N CYS A 122 -17.01 18.84 -0.31
CA CYS A 122 -18.08 19.72 -0.77
C CYS A 122 -19.37 19.45 -0.01
N ILE A 123 -19.76 18.18 0.13
CA ILE A 123 -20.96 17.76 0.87
C ILE A 123 -20.90 18.19 2.34
N SER A 124 -19.73 18.08 2.97
CA SER A 124 -19.52 18.45 4.38
C SER A 124 -19.59 19.97 4.66
N ASN A 125 -19.44 20.80 3.63
CA ASN A 125 -19.58 22.25 3.76
C ASN A 125 -20.99 22.76 3.41
N ALA A 126 -21.88 21.89 2.92
CA ALA A 126 -23.26 22.22 2.64
C ALA A 126 -24.12 22.31 3.92
N ASP A 127 -25.31 22.90 3.77
CA ASP A 127 -26.31 23.03 4.85
C ASP A 127 -26.74 21.65 5.39
N PRO A 128 -27.04 21.53 6.70
CA PRO A 128 -27.27 20.24 7.36
C PRO A 128 -28.47 19.45 6.81
N ASP A 129 -29.48 20.14 6.27
CA ASP A 129 -30.65 19.50 5.68
C ASP A 129 -30.34 18.93 4.29
N LEU A 130 -29.55 19.65 3.49
CA LEU A 130 -29.13 19.23 2.15
C LEU A 130 -28.08 18.11 2.23
N LEU A 131 -27.29 18.09 3.30
CA LEU A 131 -26.25 17.12 3.54
C LEU A 131 -26.78 15.69 3.51
N LYS A 132 -27.92 15.41 4.16
CA LYS A 132 -28.51 14.06 4.18
C LYS A 132 -28.84 13.56 2.77
N HIS A 133 -29.43 14.43 1.96
CA HIS A 133 -29.81 14.10 0.59
C HIS A 133 -28.57 13.88 -0.29
N GLN A 134 -27.58 14.77 -0.20
CA GLN A 134 -26.35 14.68 -0.99
C GLN A 134 -25.49 13.48 -0.60
N LEU A 135 -25.35 13.20 0.70
CA LEU A 135 -24.62 12.03 1.20
C LEU A 135 -25.33 10.74 0.81
N GLY A 136 -26.65 10.67 0.95
CA GLY A 136 -27.43 9.51 0.51
C GLY A 136 -27.32 9.27 -1.00
N SER A 137 -27.38 10.34 -1.80
CA SER A 137 -27.16 10.26 -3.25
C SER A 137 -25.75 9.78 -3.60
N PHE A 138 -24.72 10.26 -2.89
CA PHE A 138 -23.33 9.84 -3.08
C PHE A 138 -23.14 8.35 -2.74
N MET A 139 -23.68 7.91 -1.60
CA MET A 139 -23.62 6.50 -1.18
C MET A 139 -24.36 5.59 -2.18
N ASN A 140 -25.51 6.01 -2.68
CA ASN A 140 -26.27 5.24 -3.67
C ASN A 140 -25.60 5.19 -5.04
N LEU A 141 -24.91 6.27 -5.45
CA LEU A 141 -24.17 6.32 -6.71
C LEU A 141 -23.06 5.26 -6.73
N TYR A 142 -22.23 5.23 -5.68
CA TYR A 142 -21.07 4.34 -5.60
C TYR A 142 -21.32 3.00 -4.90
N GLY A 143 -22.52 2.80 -4.32
CA GLY A 143 -22.85 1.60 -3.55
C GLY A 143 -22.13 1.50 -2.19
N PHE A 144 -21.70 2.64 -1.62
CA PHE A 144 -20.93 2.65 -0.37
C PHE A 144 -21.79 2.34 0.86
N THR A 145 -21.20 1.58 1.78
CA THR A 145 -21.71 1.43 3.13
C THR A 145 -21.22 2.58 4.02
N ARG A 146 -21.76 2.66 5.24
CA ARG A 146 -21.30 3.65 6.22
C ARG A 146 -19.84 3.40 6.58
N GLU A 147 -19.48 2.14 6.73
CA GLU A 147 -18.16 1.66 7.08
C GLU A 147 -17.14 2.12 6.04
N ASP A 148 -17.47 2.06 4.75
CA ASP A 148 -16.57 2.47 3.66
C ASP A 148 -16.28 3.98 3.68
N VAL A 149 -17.30 4.80 3.97
CA VAL A 149 -17.14 6.26 4.12
C VAL A 149 -16.27 6.59 5.33
N ASP A 150 -16.43 5.83 6.42
CA ASP A 150 -15.59 5.96 7.62
C ASP A 150 -14.14 5.51 7.34
N ILE A 151 -13.91 4.42 6.58
CA ILE A 151 -12.58 3.97 6.15
C ILE A 151 -11.91 5.03 5.28
N LEU A 152 -12.62 5.55 4.28
CA LEU A 152 -12.11 6.59 3.36
C LEU A 152 -11.71 7.86 4.12
N THR A 153 -12.52 8.28 5.09
CA THR A 153 -12.29 9.52 5.86
C THR A 153 -11.22 9.35 6.94
N ASN A 154 -11.24 8.23 7.68
CA ASN A 154 -10.41 8.06 8.86
C ASN A 154 -9.09 7.35 8.60
N ASP A 155 -9.04 6.39 7.66
CA ASP A 155 -7.87 5.53 7.50
C ASP A 155 -7.04 5.87 6.27
N VAL A 156 -7.69 6.17 5.15
CA VAL A 156 -6.98 6.48 3.89
C VAL A 156 -6.40 7.90 3.89
N CYS A 157 -7.09 8.89 4.49
CA CYS A 157 -6.68 10.30 4.44
C CYS A 157 -6.73 11.02 5.80
N LYS A 158 -6.01 10.45 6.79
CA LYS A 158 -5.87 10.98 8.16
C LYS A 158 -5.52 12.46 8.22
N ASP A 159 -4.64 12.93 7.33
CA ASP A 159 -4.04 14.26 7.41
C ASP A 159 -4.83 15.36 6.70
N PHE A 160 -5.64 15.02 5.70
CA PHE A 160 -6.32 16.01 4.84
C PHE A 160 -7.74 16.40 5.32
N TYR A 161 -8.39 15.56 6.14
CA TYR A 161 -9.85 15.65 6.35
C TYR A 161 -10.32 15.52 7.82
N SER A 162 -9.52 15.97 8.79
CA SER A 162 -9.86 15.96 10.23
C SER A 162 -11.22 16.63 10.55
N ASN A 163 -11.61 17.63 9.77
CA ASN A 163 -12.88 18.35 9.90
C ASN A 163 -14.10 17.59 9.34
N LEU A 164 -13.91 16.63 8.44
CA LEU A 164 -15.03 15.88 7.85
C LEU A 164 -15.62 14.89 8.86
N ARG A 165 -14.78 14.20 9.63
CA ARG A 165 -15.23 13.24 10.64
C ARG A 165 -16.15 13.86 11.68
N SER A 166 -15.77 15.02 12.23
CA SER A 166 -16.56 15.70 13.27
C SER A 166 -17.89 16.25 12.77
N LYS A 167 -18.00 16.50 11.45
CA LYS A 167 -19.23 16.89 10.79
C LYS A 167 -20.08 15.66 10.46
N LEU A 168 -19.47 14.60 9.90
CA LEU A 168 -20.11 13.30 9.63
C LEU A 168 -20.64 12.63 10.90
N SER A 169 -19.94 12.73 12.04
CA SER A 169 -20.41 12.17 13.32
C SER A 169 -21.63 12.90 13.89
N LYS A 170 -21.85 14.17 13.51
CA LYS A 170 -23.05 14.94 13.90
C LYS A 170 -24.27 14.56 13.07
N ILE A 171 -24.06 13.99 11.88
CA ILE A 171 -25.12 13.37 11.09
C ILE A 171 -25.42 12.04 11.77
N SER A 172 -26.49 12.09 12.57
CA SER A 172 -26.88 11.02 13.46
C SER A 172 -26.94 9.66 12.76
N ALA A 173 -26.65 8.59 13.50
CA ALA A 173 -26.83 7.21 13.07
C ALA A 173 -28.26 6.91 12.51
N ALA A 174 -29.24 7.78 12.79
CA ALA A 174 -30.58 7.73 12.23
C ALA A 174 -30.62 8.02 10.71
N VAL A 175 -29.75 8.91 10.22
CA VAL A 175 -29.63 9.21 8.77
C VAL A 175 -29.10 7.99 8.04
N PHE A 176 -28.01 7.39 8.55
CA PHE A 176 -27.46 6.15 8.00
C PHE A 176 -28.45 4.97 8.04
N LYS A 177 -29.34 4.91 9.03
CA LYS A 177 -30.41 3.89 9.09
C LYS A 177 -31.54 4.09 8.08
N SER A 178 -31.75 5.32 7.61
CA SER A 178 -32.86 5.66 6.70
C SER A 178 -32.51 5.50 5.22
N ILE A 179 -31.24 5.32 4.88
CA ILE A 179 -30.80 5.16 3.49
C ILE A 179 -30.97 3.69 3.10
N PRO A 180 -31.79 3.36 2.08
CA PRO A 180 -31.90 1.99 1.59
C PRO A 180 -30.57 1.59 0.95
N ILE A 181 -29.83 0.69 1.59
CA ILE A 181 -28.54 0.23 1.10
C ILE A 181 -28.78 -0.75 -0.04
N HIS A 182 -28.69 -0.28 -1.29
CA HIS A 182 -28.56 -1.15 -2.44
C HIS A 182 -27.08 -1.54 -2.58
N VAL A 183 -26.68 -2.63 -1.92
CA VAL A 183 -25.36 -3.23 -2.16
C VAL A 183 -25.37 -3.82 -3.56
N LYS A 184 -24.75 -3.13 -4.52
CA LYS A 184 -24.52 -3.66 -5.85
C LYS A 184 -23.38 -4.65 -5.75
N VAL A 185 -23.71 -5.94 -5.76
CA VAL A 185 -22.72 -7.01 -5.73
C VAL A 185 -22.14 -7.17 -7.14
N PRO A 186 -20.82 -7.15 -7.35
CA PRO A 186 -20.25 -7.45 -8.66
C PRO A 186 -20.66 -8.88 -9.07
N HIS A 187 -20.93 -9.07 -10.36
CA HIS A 187 -21.38 -10.34 -10.95
C HIS A 187 -20.45 -11.55 -10.68
N ASN A 188 -19.26 -11.35 -10.13
CA ASN A 188 -18.34 -12.44 -9.78
C ASN A 188 -18.67 -13.13 -8.44
N ARG A 189 -19.73 -12.70 -7.72
CA ARG A 189 -20.15 -13.29 -6.42
C ARG A 189 -21.54 -13.95 -6.44
N ALA A 190 -22.20 -14.03 -7.58
CA ALA A 190 -23.43 -14.82 -7.76
C ALA A 190 -23.17 -15.73 -8.98
N GLU A 191 -23.06 -17.05 -8.88
CA GLU A 191 -23.95 -18.01 -8.22
C GLU A 191 -23.13 -19.20 -7.66
N GLY A 192 -23.21 -19.44 -6.35
CA GLY A 192 -22.60 -20.62 -5.74
C GLY A 192 -22.56 -20.51 -4.21
N ALA A 193 -23.25 -21.42 -3.54
CA ALA A 193 -23.30 -21.59 -2.08
C ALA A 193 -24.29 -20.72 -1.29
N VAL A 194 -25.59 -20.92 -1.56
CA VAL A 194 -26.58 -21.00 -0.47
C VAL A 194 -26.70 -22.47 -0.10
N GLY A 195 -26.18 -22.87 1.07
CA GLY A 195 -26.24 -24.27 1.51
C GLY A 195 -25.58 -24.57 2.86
N VAL A 196 -26.36 -24.40 3.93
CA VAL A 196 -26.31 -25.15 5.21
C VAL A 196 -25.28 -24.74 6.28
N SER A 197 -25.85 -24.50 7.47
CA SER A 197 -25.22 -24.19 8.75
C SER A 197 -24.52 -25.40 9.38
N GLY A 198 -23.39 -25.18 10.07
CA GLY A 198 -23.07 -25.93 11.29
C GLY A 198 -21.61 -26.32 11.53
N ARG A 199 -21.05 -25.73 12.60
CA ARG A 199 -20.08 -26.32 13.56
C ARG A 199 -18.59 -26.32 13.21
N ALA A 200 -17.86 -25.53 14.01
CA ALA A 200 -16.41 -25.54 14.15
C ALA A 200 -15.89 -26.92 14.61
N THR A 201 -14.89 -27.45 13.90
CA THR A 201 -13.85 -28.33 14.44
C THR A 201 -12.51 -28.03 13.75
N LYS A 202 -11.44 -28.18 14.53
CA LYS A 202 -10.06 -27.82 14.22
C LYS A 202 -9.43 -28.72 13.14
N GLY A 203 -8.61 -28.09 12.29
CA GLY A 203 -7.28 -28.56 11.87
C GLY A 203 -7.19 -29.69 10.86
N ALA A 204 -6.77 -29.36 9.63
CA ALA A 204 -5.80 -30.17 8.87
C ALA A 204 -5.23 -29.35 7.70
N LEU A 205 -3.93 -29.55 7.54
CA LEU A 205 -3.01 -29.21 6.46
C LEU A 205 -3.54 -29.66 5.07
N GLY A 206 -3.22 -28.92 4.00
CA GLY A 206 -3.47 -29.39 2.64
C GLY A 206 -3.36 -28.31 1.58
N ASP A 207 -2.13 -28.12 1.10
CA ASP A 207 -1.73 -27.37 -0.08
C ASP A 207 -2.45 -27.89 -1.34
N ALA A 208 -2.92 -26.98 -2.19
CA ALA A 208 -3.38 -27.29 -3.55
C ALA A 208 -3.17 -26.05 -4.43
N ALA A 209 -1.95 -25.96 -4.96
CA ALA A 209 -1.63 -25.20 -6.15
C ALA A 209 -2.44 -25.76 -7.34
N GLU A 210 -3.13 -24.90 -8.07
CA GLU A 210 -3.50 -25.16 -9.45
C GLU A 210 -2.52 -24.38 -10.33
N ASP A 211 -1.46 -25.08 -10.73
CA ASP A 211 -0.63 -24.75 -11.87
C ASP A 211 -1.47 -24.94 -13.14
N THR A 212 -1.71 -23.85 -13.88
CA THR A 212 -2.07 -23.97 -15.30
C THR A 212 -0.84 -23.59 -16.11
N GLU A 213 -0.07 -24.61 -16.48
CA GLU A 213 0.96 -24.53 -17.50
C GLU A 213 0.33 -24.12 -18.83
N VAL A 214 0.80 -23.02 -19.40
CA VAL A 214 0.70 -22.76 -20.84
C VAL A 214 2.11 -22.46 -21.33
N SER A 215 2.77 -23.48 -21.88
CA SER A 215 3.93 -23.28 -22.75
C SER A 215 3.48 -22.72 -24.10
N PRO A 216 4.30 -21.86 -24.73
CA PRO A 216 4.63 -22.11 -26.12
C PRO A 216 6.11 -21.89 -26.44
N SER A 217 6.72 -22.98 -26.90
CA SER A 217 7.66 -23.11 -28.04
C SER A 217 8.57 -21.95 -28.43
N ASP A 218 9.86 -22.28 -28.46
CA ASP A 218 10.98 -21.58 -29.11
C ASP A 218 10.66 -20.97 -30.49
N ALA A 219 10.99 -19.68 -30.63
CA ALA A 219 11.46 -19.10 -31.89
C ALA A 219 12.31 -17.85 -31.57
N SER A 220 13.63 -17.95 -31.78
CA SER A 220 14.45 -16.75 -31.99
C SER A 220 14.25 -16.28 -33.45
N PRO A 221 14.31 -14.96 -33.70
CA PRO A 221 15.53 -14.41 -34.26
C PRO A 221 15.90 -13.03 -33.71
N SER A 222 17.10 -12.64 -34.12
CA SER A 222 17.98 -11.56 -33.71
C SER A 222 17.57 -10.12 -34.09
N ASP A 223 18.18 -9.20 -33.33
CA ASP A 223 18.69 -7.88 -33.69
C ASP A 223 17.84 -6.59 -33.57
N VAL A 224 18.53 -5.61 -32.96
CA VAL A 224 18.56 -4.14 -33.11
C VAL A 224 17.44 -3.23 -32.58
N ASN A 225 17.81 -2.54 -31.48
CA ASN A 225 17.86 -1.07 -31.37
C ASN A 225 16.55 -0.29 -31.11
N SER A 226 16.29 0.06 -29.85
CA SER A 226 15.83 1.42 -29.47
C SER A 226 15.89 1.61 -27.94
N MET A 227 16.99 2.22 -27.50
CA MET A 227 17.10 2.95 -26.24
C MET A 227 16.10 4.13 -26.22
N SER A 228 15.67 4.52 -25.02
CA SER A 228 15.04 5.80 -24.67
C SER A 228 13.56 6.01 -25.04
N VAL A 229 12.68 5.54 -24.15
CA VAL A 229 11.34 6.14 -23.91
C VAL A 229 11.07 6.34 -22.41
N ALA A 230 11.88 5.74 -21.53
CA ALA A 230 11.70 5.79 -20.08
C ALA A 230 12.24 7.08 -19.42
N GLU A 231 12.97 7.93 -20.14
CA GLU A 231 13.55 9.17 -19.58
C GLU A 231 12.68 10.43 -19.78
N GLU A 232 11.55 10.36 -20.51
CA GLU A 232 10.74 11.55 -20.82
C GLU A 232 9.52 11.80 -19.90
N LEU A 233 9.26 10.93 -18.91
CA LEU A 233 8.09 11.07 -18.02
C LEU A 233 8.40 11.59 -16.61
N PHE A 234 9.64 12.03 -16.34
CA PHE A 234 10.03 12.53 -15.01
C PHE A 234 10.12 14.08 -14.92
N LEU A 235 9.58 14.81 -15.89
CA LEU A 235 9.66 16.28 -15.93
C LEU A 235 8.37 17.01 -16.33
N LEU A 236 7.21 16.54 -15.84
CA LEU A 236 5.97 17.31 -15.73
C LEU A 236 5.30 17.04 -14.39
#